data_AF-M6UL61-F1
#
_entry.id   AF-M6UL61-F1
#
_cell.length_a   1.000
_cell.length_b   1.000
_cell.length_c   1.000
_cell.angle_alpha   90.00
_cell.angle_beta   90.00
_cell.angle_gamma   90.00
#
_symmetry.space_group_name_H-M   'P 1'
#
loop_
_entity.id
_entity.type
_entity.pdbx_description
1 polymer ?
#
loop_
_entity_poly.entity_id
_entity_poly.type
_entity_poly.pdbx_seq_one_letter_code
_entity_poly.pdbx_strand_id
1 'polypeptide(L)'
;MNTNSIDSKLIIELRKNLLSWFYKNKRELPFRINKNAYRIWVSEIMLQQTRVSAMLPIYETFLKRFPDPNSLSEASEEEVMKYWKGLGYYSRAKNLKKGASLLVEKYKGRFPENYEEALLIPGVGSYTASAVLSIAYRKPHAVLDGNVKRVLSRLFLIESDPSLTSTNQTLADLAQEFLNTEFPGDHNEAVMELGALVCVPIPNCSACPLQNHCKAKAAGKEKEIPISKSVENWVDLDLNFLFLKSEDKILLVKYTTRRFFKTIYSLPFRLEGKHPYKEDEWVEELFQNSRIVSNSLQTKHSITNHRIRLKFSELEEKNVSKIEKNLKQKKHIEFKWVHESDLKEEFPSSISGKLMKLRNKNKKQPELKL
;
A
#
# COMPACT_ATOMS: atom_id res chain seq x y z
N MET A 1 -9.75 -13.78 -31.70
CA MET A 1 -9.33 -14.86 -30.77
C MET A 1 -10.59 -15.38 -30.12
N ASN A 2 -10.94 -16.65 -30.35
CA ASN A 2 -12.21 -17.24 -29.92
C ASN A 2 -12.36 -17.17 -28.40
N THR A 3 -13.11 -16.19 -27.90
CA THR A 3 -13.71 -16.22 -26.57
C THR A 3 -14.82 -17.27 -26.62
N ASN A 4 -14.46 -18.54 -26.44
CA ASN A 4 -15.46 -19.54 -26.11
C ASN A 4 -16.04 -19.11 -24.75
N SER A 5 -17.23 -18.50 -24.79
CA SER A 5 -18.02 -18.19 -23.60
C SER A 5 -18.05 -19.42 -22.69
N ILE A 6 -17.93 -19.20 -21.38
CA ILE A 6 -17.99 -20.27 -20.40
C ILE A 6 -19.36 -20.93 -20.55
N ASP A 7 -19.38 -22.26 -20.67
CA ASP A 7 -20.63 -23.03 -20.72
C ASP A 7 -21.58 -22.60 -19.57
N SER A 8 -22.82 -22.27 -19.91
CA SER A 8 -23.78 -21.70 -18.96
C SER A 8 -24.13 -22.64 -17.80
N LYS A 9 -24.05 -23.97 -17.98
CA LYS A 9 -24.27 -24.90 -16.87
C LYS A 9 -23.06 -24.91 -15.94
N LEU A 10 -21.86 -24.96 -16.52
CA LEU A 10 -20.60 -24.88 -15.77
C LEU A 10 -20.50 -23.60 -14.95
N ILE A 11 -20.85 -22.43 -15.51
CA ILE A 11 -20.74 -21.15 -14.80
C ILE A 11 -21.66 -21.09 -13.58
N ILE A 12 -22.87 -21.63 -13.69
CA ILE A 12 -23.84 -21.71 -12.58
C ILE A 12 -23.29 -22.61 -11.47
N GLU A 13 -22.73 -23.77 -11.82
CA GLU A 13 -22.15 -24.70 -10.86
C GLU A 13 -20.95 -24.09 -10.13
N LEU A 14 -20.02 -23.46 -10.87
CA LEU A 14 -18.86 -22.79 -10.31
C LEU A 14 -19.24 -21.67 -9.33
N ARG A 15 -20.21 -20.81 -9.71
CA ARG A 15 -20.73 -19.75 -8.85
C ARG A 15 -21.36 -20.30 -7.58
N LYS A 16 -22.15 -21.37 -7.69
CA LYS A 16 -22.79 -22.05 -6.54
C LYS A 16 -21.75 -22.63 -5.58
N ASN A 17 -20.77 -23.35 -6.10
CA ASN A 17 -19.70 -23.97 -5.30
C ASN A 17 -18.86 -22.89 -4.58
N LEU A 18 -18.52 -21.81 -5.29
CA LEU A 18 -17.79 -20.68 -4.75
C LEU A 18 -18.56 -20.01 -3.59
N LEU A 19 -19.83 -19.66 -3.81
CA LEU A 19 -20.64 -18.97 -2.79
C LEU A 19 -20.90 -19.86 -1.57
N SER A 20 -21.23 -21.14 -1.78
CA SER A 20 -21.39 -22.12 -0.70
C SER A 20 -20.15 -22.22 0.18
N TRP A 21 -18.96 -22.28 -0.44
CA TRP A 21 -17.70 -22.26 0.28
C TRP A 21 -17.49 -20.95 1.02
N PHE A 22 -17.75 -19.80 0.39
CA PHE A 22 -17.56 -18.50 1.00
C PHE A 22 -18.42 -18.30 2.25
N TYR A 23 -19.71 -18.69 2.21
CA TYR A 23 -20.58 -18.57 3.38
C TYR A 23 -20.10 -19.40 4.57
N LYS A 24 -19.41 -20.52 4.33
CA LYS A 24 -18.85 -21.39 5.39
C LYS A 24 -17.47 -20.94 5.89
N ASN A 25 -16.70 -20.24 5.06
CA ASN A 25 -15.27 -20.01 5.30
C ASN A 25 -14.84 -18.54 5.38
N LYS A 26 -15.74 -17.59 5.05
CA LYS A 26 -15.40 -16.16 5.06
C LYS A 26 -14.96 -15.74 6.45
N ARG A 27 -13.86 -14.99 6.53
CA ARG A 27 -13.44 -14.35 7.77
C ARG A 27 -14.45 -13.29 8.18
N GLU A 28 -14.73 -13.23 9.48
CA GLU A 28 -15.48 -12.13 10.08
C GLU A 28 -14.60 -10.88 10.10
N LEU A 29 -14.96 -9.89 9.27
CA LEU A 29 -14.24 -8.63 9.16
C LEU A 29 -15.23 -7.48 9.37
N PRO A 30 -14.87 -6.41 10.10
CA PRO A 30 -15.82 -5.33 10.43
C PRO A 30 -16.50 -4.69 9.22
N PHE A 31 -15.78 -4.53 8.11
CA PHE A 31 -16.29 -3.97 6.85
C PHE A 31 -17.17 -4.94 6.05
N ARG A 32 -17.23 -6.22 6.40
CA ARG A 32 -18.15 -7.21 5.80
C ARG A 32 -19.51 -7.25 6.47
N ILE A 33 -19.55 -6.89 7.76
CA ILE A 33 -20.77 -6.89 8.57
C ILE A 33 -21.62 -5.66 8.22
N ASN A 34 -20.97 -4.49 8.11
CA ASN A 34 -21.63 -3.24 7.77
C ASN A 34 -21.39 -2.89 6.30
N LYS A 35 -22.41 -3.08 5.45
CA LYS A 35 -22.35 -2.80 4.00
C LYS A 35 -22.44 -1.31 3.63
N ASN A 36 -22.12 -0.40 4.55
CA ASN A 36 -22.05 1.04 4.28
C ASN A 36 -20.89 1.36 3.31
N ALA A 37 -21.20 2.06 2.21
CA ALA A 37 -20.25 2.35 1.14
C ALA A 37 -19.01 3.13 1.59
N TYR A 38 -19.15 4.08 2.52
CA TYR A 38 -17.99 4.83 3.06
C TYR A 38 -17.07 3.90 3.84
N ARG A 39 -17.62 3.03 4.70
CA ARG A 39 -16.84 2.07 5.50
C ARG A 39 -16.10 1.05 4.63
N ILE A 40 -16.75 0.58 3.56
CA ILE A 40 -16.15 -0.32 2.56
C ILE A 40 -15.05 0.43 1.78
N TRP A 41 -15.33 1.64 1.31
CA TRP A 41 -14.35 2.44 0.58
C TRP A 41 -13.10 2.70 1.42
N VAL A 42 -13.25 3.07 2.69
CA VAL A 42 -12.12 3.24 3.62
C VAL A 42 -11.33 1.94 3.77
N SER A 43 -11.99 0.78 3.96
CA SER A 43 -11.28 -0.50 4.07
C SER A 43 -10.53 -0.87 2.80
N GLU A 44 -11.14 -0.64 1.62
CA GLU A 44 -10.52 -0.92 0.32
C GLU A 44 -9.26 -0.08 0.12
N ILE A 45 -9.30 1.22 0.43
CA ILE A 45 -8.13 2.09 0.34
C ILE A 45 -7.05 1.65 1.35
N MET A 46 -7.43 1.29 2.58
CA MET A 46 -6.47 0.81 3.59
C MET A 46 -5.83 -0.53 3.22
N LEU A 47 -6.54 -1.44 2.56
CA LEU A 47 -6.03 -2.76 2.16
C LEU A 47 -5.11 -2.73 0.94
N GLN A 48 -5.07 -1.63 0.19
CA GLN A 48 -4.09 -1.46 -0.90
C GLN A 48 -2.67 -1.70 -0.38
N GLN A 49 -2.03 -2.77 -0.83
CA GLN A 49 -0.66 -3.18 -0.43
C GLN A 49 -0.48 -3.33 1.09
N THR A 50 -1.55 -3.60 1.85
CA THR A 50 -1.52 -3.77 3.30
C THR A 50 -2.25 -5.04 3.72
N ARG A 51 -1.69 -5.78 4.68
CA ARG A 51 -2.33 -7.01 5.20
C ARG A 51 -3.49 -6.66 6.13
N VAL A 52 -4.56 -7.46 6.08
CA VAL A 52 -5.74 -7.32 6.95
C VAL A 52 -5.35 -7.19 8.44
N SER A 53 -4.46 -8.04 8.95
CA SER A 53 -4.05 -8.02 10.37
C SER A 53 -3.34 -6.73 10.80
N ALA A 54 -2.59 -6.09 9.90
CA ALA A 54 -1.95 -4.80 10.18
C ALA A 54 -2.93 -3.64 10.07
N MET A 55 -3.95 -3.79 9.21
CA MET A 55 -4.94 -2.76 8.91
C MET A 55 -6.02 -2.65 10.00
N LEU A 56 -6.52 -3.79 10.52
CA LEU A 56 -7.71 -3.83 11.38
C LEU A 56 -7.69 -2.86 12.58
N PRO A 57 -6.63 -2.81 13.42
CA PRO A 57 -6.62 -1.89 14.57
C PRO A 57 -6.67 -0.41 14.16
N ILE A 58 -6.06 -0.09 13.00
CA ILE A 58 -6.03 1.26 12.46
C ILE A 58 -7.39 1.62 11.86
N TYR A 59 -8.04 0.69 11.17
CA TYR A 59 -9.37 0.88 10.61
C TYR A 59 -10.42 1.21 11.68
N GLU A 60 -10.40 0.48 12.79
CA GLU A 60 -11.35 0.70 13.90
C GLU A 60 -11.17 2.07 14.54
N THR A 61 -9.92 2.46 14.85
CA THR A 61 -9.62 3.78 15.43
C THR A 61 -9.92 4.91 14.45
N PHE A 62 -9.61 4.72 13.16
CA PHE A 62 -9.89 5.68 12.10
C PHE A 62 -11.39 5.93 11.94
N LEU A 63 -12.22 4.88 11.85
CA LEU A 63 -13.67 5.03 11.71
C LEU A 63 -14.38 5.46 13.00
N LYS A 64 -13.76 5.27 14.16
CA LYS A 64 -14.26 5.88 15.41
C LYS A 64 -14.10 7.40 15.36
N ARG A 65 -13.01 7.91 14.77
CA ARG A 65 -12.75 9.36 14.65
C ARG A 65 -13.47 9.98 13.46
N PHE A 66 -13.50 9.28 12.33
CA PHE A 66 -14.07 9.74 11.06
C PHE A 66 -15.18 8.78 10.61
N PRO A 67 -16.34 8.78 11.28
CA PRO A 67 -17.43 7.84 11.00
C PRO A 67 -18.11 8.05 9.64
N ASP A 68 -17.93 9.22 9.02
CA ASP A 68 -18.56 9.62 7.76
C ASP A 68 -17.64 10.53 6.90
N PRO A 69 -18.01 10.80 5.64
CA PRO A 69 -17.23 11.71 4.79
C PRO A 69 -17.14 13.15 5.30
N ASN A 70 -18.14 13.66 6.03
CA ASN A 70 -18.14 15.02 6.57
C ASN A 70 -17.02 15.22 7.57
N SER A 71 -16.98 14.37 8.60
CA SER A 71 -15.94 14.36 9.63
C SER A 71 -14.53 14.16 9.07
N LEU A 72 -14.37 13.35 8.01
CA LEU A 72 -13.08 13.19 7.34
C LEU A 72 -12.69 14.42 6.50
N SER A 73 -13.66 15.05 5.84
CA SER A 73 -13.43 16.25 5.01
C SER A 73 -12.96 17.43 5.86
N GLU A 74 -13.62 17.65 7.01
CA GLU A 74 -13.35 18.76 7.95
C GLU A 74 -12.02 18.63 8.70
N ALA A 75 -11.48 17.41 8.82
CA ALA A 75 -10.23 17.16 9.51
C ALA A 75 -9.03 17.88 8.85
N SER A 76 -7.98 18.19 9.62
CA SER A 76 -6.72 18.65 9.04
C SER A 76 -5.96 17.48 8.39
N GLU A 77 -5.08 17.76 7.41
CA GLU A 77 -4.24 16.70 6.84
C GLU A 77 -3.39 16.02 7.91
N GLU A 78 -2.83 16.78 8.85
CA GLU A 78 -2.01 16.25 9.96
C GLU A 78 -2.79 15.28 10.83
N GLU A 79 -4.05 15.60 11.16
CA GLU A 79 -4.91 14.72 11.93
C GLU A 79 -5.19 13.42 11.17
N VAL A 80 -5.51 13.50 9.87
CA VAL A 80 -5.72 12.30 9.05
C VAL A 80 -4.45 11.42 9.01
N MET A 81 -3.27 12.03 8.87
CA MET A 81 -2.00 11.28 8.90
C MET A 81 -1.76 10.61 10.26
N LYS A 82 -2.13 11.27 11.36
CA LYS A 82 -2.02 10.73 12.72
C LYS A 82 -2.81 9.42 12.86
N TYR A 83 -4.05 9.39 12.40
CA TYR A 83 -4.88 8.17 12.44
C TYR A 83 -4.54 7.15 11.34
N TRP A 84 -3.77 7.53 10.31
CA TRP A 84 -3.27 6.61 9.27
C TRP A 84 -1.92 5.96 9.62
N LYS A 85 -1.25 6.47 10.66
CA LYS A 85 0.11 6.09 11.04
C LYS A 85 0.24 4.58 11.21
N GLY A 86 1.23 4.01 10.52
CA GLY A 86 1.53 2.57 10.53
C GLY A 86 1.14 1.82 9.26
N LEU A 87 0.19 2.33 8.46
CA LEU A 87 -0.20 1.72 7.18
C LEU A 87 0.77 2.03 6.03
N GLY A 88 1.57 3.10 6.15
CA GLY A 88 2.41 3.60 5.06
C GLY A 88 1.61 4.09 3.85
N TYR A 89 2.30 4.42 2.76
CA TYR A 89 1.69 4.96 1.53
C TYR A 89 0.70 6.11 1.80
N TYR A 90 1.15 7.15 2.50
CA TYR A 90 0.33 8.28 2.96
C TYR A 90 -0.38 9.07 1.84
N SER A 91 0.03 8.91 0.58
CA SER A 91 -0.75 9.41 -0.56
C SER A 91 -2.17 8.85 -0.58
N ARG A 92 -2.38 7.60 -0.12
CA ARG A 92 -3.71 6.99 0.04
C ARG A 92 -4.58 7.77 1.01
N ALA A 93 -4.04 8.11 2.18
CA ALA A 93 -4.74 8.91 3.20
C ALA A 93 -5.11 10.30 2.67
N LYS A 94 -4.18 10.96 1.96
CA LYS A 94 -4.43 12.26 1.34
C LYS A 94 -5.53 12.19 0.27
N ASN A 95 -5.48 11.17 -0.58
CA ASN A 95 -6.50 10.95 -1.61
C ASN A 95 -7.85 10.60 -0.99
N LEU A 96 -7.88 9.79 0.06
CA LEU A 96 -9.09 9.46 0.82
C LEU A 96 -9.74 10.74 1.38
N LYS A 97 -8.96 11.63 2.01
CA LYS A 97 -9.47 12.93 2.48
C LYS A 97 -10.02 13.78 1.34
N LYS A 98 -9.27 13.93 0.24
CA LYS A 98 -9.73 14.68 -0.94
C LYS A 98 -11.01 14.09 -1.53
N GLY A 99 -11.11 12.76 -1.56
CA GLY A 99 -12.31 12.06 -1.96
C GLY A 99 -13.47 12.36 -1.03
N ALA A 100 -13.27 12.38 0.29
CA ALA A 100 -14.31 12.70 1.24
C ALA A 100 -14.83 14.13 1.06
N SER A 101 -13.94 15.10 0.80
CA SER A 101 -14.31 16.47 0.45
C SER A 101 -15.15 16.52 -0.83
N LEU A 102 -14.75 15.80 -1.89
CA LEU A 102 -15.54 15.69 -3.11
C LEU A 102 -16.91 15.06 -2.87
N LEU A 103 -17.00 14.03 -2.02
CA LEU A 103 -18.27 13.40 -1.66
C LEU A 103 -19.21 14.40 -0.97
N VAL A 104 -18.69 15.21 -0.05
CA VAL A 104 -19.48 16.24 0.64
C VAL A 104 -19.96 17.32 -0.33
N GLU A 105 -19.05 17.86 -1.14
CA GLU A 105 -19.32 18.98 -2.06
C GLU A 105 -20.28 18.60 -3.19
N LYS A 106 -20.08 17.44 -3.82
CA LYS A 106 -20.79 17.05 -5.06
C LYS A 106 -21.86 15.98 -4.84
N TYR A 107 -21.68 15.11 -3.86
CA TYR A 107 -22.50 13.90 -3.70
C TYR A 107 -23.23 13.84 -2.35
N LYS A 108 -23.37 14.98 -1.65
CA LYS A 108 -24.08 15.11 -0.36
C LYS A 108 -23.60 14.10 0.69
N GLY A 109 -22.30 13.84 0.73
CA GLY A 109 -21.65 12.91 1.66
C GLY A 109 -21.90 11.44 1.35
N ARG A 110 -22.37 11.08 0.14
CA ARG A 110 -22.60 9.69 -0.27
C ARG A 110 -21.63 9.28 -1.36
N PHE A 111 -21.16 8.03 -1.29
CA PHE A 111 -20.41 7.44 -2.41
C PHE A 111 -21.35 7.30 -3.62
N PRO A 112 -20.95 7.72 -4.84
CA PRO A 112 -21.80 7.64 -6.01
C PRO A 112 -22.05 6.19 -6.42
N GLU A 113 -23.26 5.91 -6.91
CA GLU A 113 -23.65 4.58 -7.39
C GLU A 113 -23.29 4.33 -8.86
N ASN A 114 -22.94 5.40 -9.60
CA ASN A 114 -22.51 5.32 -10.98
C ASN A 114 -21.01 5.01 -11.06
N TYR A 115 -20.62 4.09 -11.93
CA TYR A 115 -19.24 3.65 -12.08
C TYR A 115 -18.29 4.77 -12.54
N GLU A 116 -18.68 5.56 -13.55
CA GLU A 116 -17.88 6.67 -14.05
C GLU A 116 -17.70 7.76 -12.99
N GLU A 117 -18.75 8.04 -12.22
CA GLU A 117 -18.66 8.98 -11.10
C GLU A 117 -17.76 8.46 -9.97
N ALA A 118 -17.81 7.17 -9.67
CA ALA A 118 -16.94 6.55 -8.66
C ALA A 118 -15.45 6.67 -9.05
N LEU A 119 -15.13 6.54 -10.34
CA LEU A 119 -13.77 6.71 -10.85
C LEU A 119 -13.23 8.15 -10.72
N LEU A 120 -14.10 9.15 -10.60
CA LEU A 120 -13.67 10.54 -10.38
C LEU A 120 -13.16 10.79 -8.96
N ILE A 121 -13.41 9.87 -8.01
CA ILE A 121 -13.00 10.03 -6.63
C ILE A 121 -11.48 9.80 -6.51
N PRO A 122 -10.73 10.77 -5.94
CA PRO A 122 -9.29 10.62 -5.75
C PRO A 122 -8.91 9.32 -5.04
N GLY A 123 -8.03 8.54 -5.67
CA GLY A 123 -7.55 7.26 -5.14
C GLY A 123 -8.46 6.05 -5.42
N VAL A 124 -9.61 6.25 -6.07
CA VAL A 124 -10.48 5.17 -6.53
C VAL A 124 -10.10 4.82 -7.98
N GLY A 125 -9.58 3.61 -8.17
CA GLY A 125 -9.42 3.00 -9.50
C GLY A 125 -10.54 2.00 -9.80
N SER A 126 -10.48 1.37 -10.97
CA SER A 126 -11.46 0.38 -11.43
C SER A 126 -11.77 -0.70 -10.38
N TYR A 127 -10.74 -1.28 -9.78
CA TYR A 127 -10.91 -2.27 -8.70
C TYR A 127 -11.74 -1.73 -7.53
N THR A 128 -11.36 -0.58 -6.96
CA THR A 128 -12.04 -0.01 -5.79
C THR A 128 -13.47 0.42 -6.13
N ALA A 129 -13.69 0.97 -7.32
CA ALA A 129 -15.04 1.30 -7.80
C ALA A 129 -15.91 0.04 -7.88
N SER A 130 -15.44 -1.02 -8.56
CA SER A 130 -16.17 -2.30 -8.65
C SER A 130 -16.42 -2.90 -7.27
N ALA A 131 -15.43 -2.89 -6.38
CA ALA A 131 -15.56 -3.45 -5.03
C ALA A 131 -16.64 -2.70 -4.22
N VAL A 132 -16.56 -1.37 -4.12
CA VAL A 132 -17.53 -0.58 -3.36
C VAL A 132 -18.93 -0.72 -3.95
N LEU A 133 -19.06 -0.59 -5.28
CA LEU A 133 -20.37 -0.63 -5.95
C LEU A 133 -21.04 -2.01 -5.86
N SER A 134 -20.28 -3.08 -5.99
CA SER A 134 -20.81 -4.45 -5.89
C SER A 134 -21.19 -4.82 -4.46
N ILE A 135 -20.37 -4.44 -3.47
CA ILE A 135 -20.58 -4.83 -2.07
C ILE A 135 -21.67 -3.94 -1.41
N ALA A 136 -21.60 -2.62 -1.58
CA ALA A 136 -22.51 -1.68 -0.93
C ALA A 136 -23.84 -1.51 -1.68
N TYR A 137 -23.78 -1.46 -3.01
CA TYR A 137 -24.92 -1.09 -3.85
C TYR A 137 -25.43 -2.21 -4.75
N ARG A 138 -24.86 -3.43 -4.63
CA ARG A 138 -25.21 -4.60 -5.44
C ARG A 138 -25.13 -4.35 -6.96
N LYS A 139 -24.27 -3.43 -7.40
CA LYS A 139 -24.05 -3.20 -8.83
C LYS A 139 -23.18 -4.34 -9.41
N PRO A 140 -23.50 -4.88 -10.59
CA PRO A 140 -22.84 -6.06 -11.15
C PRO A 140 -21.49 -5.71 -11.82
N HIS A 141 -20.54 -5.17 -11.05
CA HIS A 141 -19.19 -4.88 -11.50
C HIS A 141 -18.21 -5.89 -10.91
N ALA A 142 -17.52 -6.65 -11.75
CA ALA A 142 -16.51 -7.60 -11.29
C ALA A 142 -15.25 -6.90 -10.77
N VAL A 143 -14.64 -7.45 -9.74
CA VAL A 143 -13.32 -7.01 -9.26
C VAL A 143 -12.20 -7.79 -9.96
N LEU A 144 -11.05 -7.15 -10.15
CA LEU A 144 -9.87 -7.79 -10.73
C LEU A 144 -8.57 -7.38 -10.02
N ASP A 145 -8.38 -7.86 -8.80
CA ASP A 145 -7.11 -7.74 -8.06
C ASP A 145 -6.14 -8.88 -8.42
N GLY A 146 -4.95 -8.86 -7.80
CA GLY A 146 -3.95 -9.93 -8.02
C GLY A 146 -4.41 -11.32 -7.56
N ASN A 147 -5.32 -11.41 -6.60
CA ASN A 147 -5.90 -12.68 -6.15
C ASN A 147 -6.85 -13.24 -7.20
N VAL A 148 -7.77 -12.42 -7.69
CA VAL A 148 -8.75 -12.79 -8.71
C VAL A 148 -8.05 -13.16 -10.01
N LYS A 149 -7.06 -12.36 -10.45
CA LYS A 149 -6.24 -12.70 -11.64
C LYS A 149 -5.63 -14.09 -11.54
N ARG A 150 -5.04 -14.43 -10.39
CA ARG A 150 -4.45 -15.76 -10.16
C ARG A 150 -5.50 -16.87 -10.17
N VAL A 151 -6.65 -16.66 -9.52
CA VAL A 151 -7.75 -17.64 -9.52
C VAL A 151 -8.24 -17.89 -10.95
N LEU A 152 -8.54 -16.83 -11.70
CA LEU A 152 -9.06 -16.93 -13.07
C LEU A 152 -8.03 -17.51 -14.03
N SER A 153 -6.77 -17.08 -13.97
CA SER A 153 -5.70 -17.65 -14.78
C SER A 153 -5.56 -19.16 -14.55
N ARG A 154 -5.65 -19.64 -13.31
CA ARG A 154 -5.57 -21.08 -13.01
C ARG A 154 -6.83 -21.83 -13.42
N LEU A 155 -8.00 -21.29 -13.10
CA LEU A 155 -9.29 -21.93 -13.40
C LEU A 155 -9.45 -22.15 -14.91
N PHE A 156 -9.06 -21.16 -15.72
CA PHE A 156 -9.26 -21.18 -17.16
C PHE A 156 -7.99 -21.45 -18.00
N LEU A 157 -6.86 -21.76 -17.35
CA LEU A 157 -5.55 -22.03 -17.98
C LEU A 157 -5.06 -20.88 -18.87
N ILE A 158 -5.04 -19.67 -18.32
CA ILE A 158 -4.44 -18.50 -18.97
C ILE A 158 -2.97 -18.43 -18.57
N GLU A 159 -2.09 -18.84 -19.48
CA GLU A 159 -0.64 -18.92 -19.25
C GLU A 159 0.07 -17.58 -19.48
N SER A 160 -0.55 -16.62 -20.16
CA SER A 160 0.06 -15.32 -20.45
C SER A 160 0.21 -14.45 -19.20
N ASP A 161 1.18 -13.53 -19.23
CA ASP A 161 1.48 -12.62 -18.12
C ASP A 161 0.28 -11.68 -17.85
N PRO A 162 -0.32 -11.71 -16.65
CA PRO A 162 -1.48 -10.89 -16.29
C PRO A 162 -1.18 -9.38 -16.15
N SER A 163 0.10 -8.99 -16.28
CA SER A 163 0.53 -7.60 -16.36
C SER A 163 0.40 -7.00 -17.76
N LEU A 164 0.35 -7.84 -18.81
CA LEU A 164 0.14 -7.39 -20.18
C LEU A 164 -1.28 -6.83 -20.34
N THR A 165 -1.41 -5.66 -20.99
CA THR A 165 -2.71 -5.00 -21.21
C THR A 165 -3.74 -5.94 -21.84
N SER A 166 -3.35 -6.72 -22.85
CA SER A 166 -4.24 -7.68 -23.52
C SER A 166 -4.72 -8.78 -22.57
N THR A 167 -3.83 -9.39 -21.81
CA THR A 167 -4.18 -10.45 -20.86
C THR A 167 -5.01 -9.91 -19.71
N ASN A 168 -4.69 -8.72 -19.22
CA ASN A 168 -5.45 -8.03 -18.18
C ASN A 168 -6.89 -7.76 -18.65
N GLN A 169 -7.08 -7.32 -19.89
CA GLN A 169 -8.41 -7.16 -20.50
C GLN A 169 -9.15 -8.50 -20.60
N THR A 170 -8.51 -9.55 -21.10
CA THR A 170 -9.12 -10.89 -21.16
C THR A 170 -9.57 -11.38 -19.78
N LEU A 171 -8.75 -11.16 -18.74
CA LEU A 171 -9.11 -11.51 -17.37
C LEU A 171 -10.24 -10.65 -16.81
N ALA A 172 -10.34 -9.38 -17.21
CA ALA A 172 -11.44 -8.49 -16.83
C ALA A 172 -12.76 -8.95 -17.46
N ASP A 173 -12.75 -9.27 -18.75
CA ASP A 173 -13.93 -9.78 -19.47
C ASP A 173 -14.39 -11.11 -18.85
N LEU A 174 -13.44 -11.99 -18.55
CA LEU A 174 -13.70 -13.27 -17.90
C LEU A 174 -14.22 -13.12 -16.46
N ALA A 175 -13.71 -12.14 -15.71
CA ALA A 175 -14.23 -11.83 -14.37
C ALA A 175 -15.68 -11.34 -14.45
N GLN A 176 -15.98 -10.49 -15.43
CA GLN A 176 -17.32 -9.97 -15.66
C GLN A 176 -18.30 -11.06 -16.14
N GLU A 177 -17.85 -11.96 -17.02
CA GLU A 177 -18.62 -13.13 -17.42
C GLU A 177 -18.85 -14.07 -16.22
N PHE A 178 -17.84 -14.31 -15.38
CA PHE A 178 -17.92 -15.20 -14.22
C PHE A 178 -18.79 -14.66 -13.08
N LEU A 179 -18.98 -13.33 -13.00
CA LEU A 179 -19.71 -12.66 -11.93
C LEU A 179 -21.14 -13.20 -11.75
N ASN A 180 -21.53 -13.50 -10.51
CA ASN A 180 -22.94 -13.68 -10.18
C ASN A 180 -23.61 -12.28 -10.08
N THR A 181 -24.48 -11.95 -11.03
CA THR A 181 -25.14 -10.64 -11.09
C THR A 181 -26.24 -10.43 -10.05
N GLU A 182 -26.77 -11.51 -9.45
CA GLU A 182 -27.75 -11.44 -8.36
C GLU A 182 -27.07 -11.10 -7.02
N PHE A 183 -25.88 -11.66 -6.78
CA PHE A 183 -25.08 -11.44 -5.57
C PHE A 183 -23.65 -10.99 -5.90
N PRO A 184 -23.46 -9.83 -6.56
CA PRO A 184 -22.16 -9.46 -7.11
C PRO A 184 -21.12 -9.15 -6.03
N GLY A 185 -21.54 -8.50 -4.94
CA GLY A 185 -20.67 -8.23 -3.79
C GLY A 185 -20.14 -9.51 -3.15
N ASP A 186 -21.06 -10.42 -2.78
CA ASP A 186 -20.68 -11.68 -2.12
C ASP A 186 -19.85 -12.57 -3.07
N HIS A 187 -20.12 -12.54 -4.39
CA HIS A 187 -19.30 -13.22 -5.39
C HIS A 187 -17.88 -12.64 -5.46
N ASN A 188 -17.75 -11.31 -5.59
CA ASN A 188 -16.45 -10.65 -5.64
C ASN A 188 -15.63 -10.94 -4.39
N GLU A 189 -16.24 -10.83 -3.21
CA GLU A 189 -15.59 -11.19 -1.96
C GLU A 189 -15.20 -12.67 -1.90
N ALA A 190 -16.03 -13.57 -2.43
CA ALA A 190 -15.74 -14.99 -2.47
C ALA A 190 -14.51 -15.32 -3.33
N VAL A 191 -14.39 -14.71 -4.52
CA VAL A 191 -13.20 -14.93 -5.38
C VAL A 191 -11.94 -14.35 -4.73
N MET A 192 -12.04 -13.15 -4.13
CA MET A 192 -10.92 -12.54 -3.40
C MET A 192 -10.49 -13.41 -2.21
N GLU A 193 -11.44 -13.91 -1.41
CA GLU A 193 -11.18 -14.77 -0.25
C GLU A 193 -10.57 -16.11 -0.68
N LEU A 194 -11.07 -16.70 -1.77
CA LEU A 194 -10.52 -17.93 -2.34
C LEU A 194 -9.06 -17.74 -2.73
N GLY A 195 -8.74 -16.66 -3.45
CA GLY A 195 -7.38 -16.33 -3.82
C GLY A 195 -6.49 -16.04 -2.61
N ALA A 196 -7.02 -15.43 -1.56
CA ALA A 196 -6.28 -15.08 -0.36
C ALA A 196 -5.97 -16.28 0.56
N LEU A 197 -6.85 -17.28 0.64
CA LEU A 197 -6.75 -18.36 1.63
C LEU A 197 -6.41 -19.73 1.03
N VAL A 198 -6.85 -20.02 -0.19
CA VAL A 198 -6.77 -21.38 -0.77
C VAL A 198 -5.93 -21.39 -2.03
N CYS A 199 -6.32 -20.58 -3.02
CA CYS A 199 -5.61 -20.43 -4.29
C CYS A 199 -4.47 -19.43 -4.15
N VAL A 200 -3.62 -19.59 -3.14
CA VAL A 200 -2.41 -18.78 -2.88
C VAL A 200 -1.26 -19.23 -3.80
N PRO A 201 -0.08 -18.55 -3.84
CA PRO A 201 1.00 -18.93 -4.76
C PRO A 201 1.36 -20.42 -4.74
N ILE A 202 1.39 -21.04 -3.54
CA ILE A 202 1.42 -22.50 -3.36
C ILE A 202 0.01 -22.94 -2.95
N PRO A 203 -0.86 -23.34 -3.89
CA PRO A 203 -2.28 -23.50 -3.60
C PRO A 203 -2.58 -24.78 -2.81
N ASN A 204 -3.58 -24.71 -1.92
CA ASN A 204 -4.19 -25.90 -1.32
C ASN A 204 -5.35 -26.39 -2.18
N CYS A 205 -5.04 -27.03 -3.32
CA CYS A 205 -6.04 -27.49 -4.28
C CYS A 205 -7.07 -28.45 -3.68
N SER A 206 -6.68 -29.25 -2.68
CA SER A 206 -7.59 -30.21 -2.02
C SER A 206 -8.76 -29.53 -1.29
N ALA A 207 -8.55 -28.32 -0.78
CA ALA A 207 -9.55 -27.50 -0.11
C ALA A 207 -10.29 -26.54 -1.05
N CYS A 208 -9.96 -26.53 -2.35
CA CYS A 208 -10.54 -25.58 -3.30
C CYS A 208 -11.93 -26.05 -3.77
N PRO A 209 -12.99 -25.21 -3.64
CA PRO A 209 -14.34 -25.57 -4.09
C PRO A 209 -14.47 -25.67 -5.62
N LEU A 210 -13.48 -25.17 -6.36
CA LEU A 210 -13.46 -25.18 -7.83
C LEU A 210 -12.52 -26.24 -8.41
N GLN A 211 -11.95 -27.12 -7.57
CA GLN A 211 -10.85 -27.99 -7.96
C GLN A 211 -11.18 -28.97 -9.09
N ASN A 212 -12.43 -29.44 -9.18
CA ASN A 212 -12.85 -30.41 -10.20
C ASN A 212 -12.92 -29.80 -11.61
N HIS A 213 -12.99 -28.47 -11.69
CA HIS A 213 -13.12 -27.71 -12.93
C HIS A 213 -11.89 -26.86 -13.24
N CYS A 214 -10.87 -26.89 -12.36
CA CYS A 214 -9.67 -26.09 -12.50
C CYS A 214 -8.73 -26.69 -13.56
N LYS A 215 -8.64 -26.03 -14.72
CA LYS A 215 -7.82 -26.51 -15.84
C LYS A 215 -6.31 -26.55 -15.51
N ALA A 216 -5.79 -25.58 -14.75
CA ALA A 216 -4.39 -25.62 -14.33
C ALA A 216 -4.09 -26.79 -13.38
N LYS A 217 -5.01 -27.13 -12.47
CA LYS A 217 -4.87 -28.30 -11.59
C LYS A 217 -4.88 -29.59 -12.42
N ALA A 218 -5.81 -29.72 -13.36
CA ALA A 218 -5.88 -30.89 -14.25
C ALA A 218 -4.59 -31.06 -15.09
N ALA A 219 -3.95 -29.95 -15.46
CA ALA A 219 -2.68 -29.94 -16.18
C ALA A 219 -1.42 -30.00 -15.29
N GLY A 220 -1.56 -29.97 -13.96
CA GLY A 220 -0.43 -29.92 -13.01
C GLY A 220 0.37 -28.60 -13.02
N LYS A 221 -0.21 -27.51 -13.57
CA LYS A 221 0.44 -26.20 -13.78
C LYS A 221 0.05 -25.14 -12.74
N GLU A 222 -0.66 -25.51 -11.68
CA GLU A 222 -1.18 -24.53 -10.72
C GLU A 222 -0.10 -23.74 -9.98
N LYS A 223 1.14 -24.26 -9.89
CA LYS A 223 2.27 -23.54 -9.27
C LYS A 223 2.99 -22.59 -10.23
N GLU A 224 2.83 -22.80 -11.53
CA GLU A 224 3.49 -22.04 -12.60
C GLU A 224 2.63 -20.86 -13.08
N ILE A 225 1.31 -20.96 -12.89
CA ILE A 225 0.33 -19.96 -13.34
C ILE A 225 -0.14 -19.10 -12.16
N PRO A 226 -0.22 -17.76 -12.32
CA PRO A 226 0.20 -16.99 -13.48
C PRO A 226 1.73 -16.85 -13.55
N ILE A 227 2.27 -16.66 -14.76
CA ILE A 227 3.68 -16.31 -14.94
C ILE A 227 3.94 -15.00 -14.18
N SER A 228 4.90 -15.05 -13.25
CA SER A 228 5.37 -13.86 -12.54
C SER A 228 6.46 -13.19 -13.37
N LYS A 229 6.29 -11.91 -13.69
CA LYS A 229 7.39 -11.10 -14.24
C LYS A 229 8.51 -11.01 -13.20
N SER A 230 9.73 -11.41 -13.56
CA SER A 230 10.90 -10.99 -12.80
C SER A 230 11.02 -9.47 -12.92
N VAL A 231 11.14 -8.76 -11.79
CA VAL A 231 11.43 -7.32 -11.82
C VAL A 231 12.80 -7.16 -12.47
N GLU A 232 12.82 -6.72 -13.73
CA GLU A 232 14.02 -6.29 -14.43
C GLU A 232 14.45 -4.92 -13.90
N ASN A 233 15.75 -4.62 -13.96
CA ASN A 233 16.33 -3.33 -13.57
C ASN A 233 16.15 -2.97 -12.09
N TRP A 234 16.62 -3.86 -11.21
CA TRP A 234 16.83 -3.50 -9.80
C TRP A 234 17.84 -2.36 -9.70
N VAL A 235 17.49 -1.35 -8.91
CA VAL A 235 18.42 -0.26 -8.54
C VAL A 235 18.89 -0.51 -7.11
N ASP A 236 20.19 -0.72 -6.95
CA ASP A 236 20.83 -0.74 -5.65
C ASP A 236 21.06 0.71 -5.17
N LEU A 237 20.62 1.02 -3.96
CA LEU A 237 20.81 2.33 -3.33
C LEU A 237 21.42 2.15 -1.95
N ASP A 238 22.45 2.94 -1.66
CA ASP A 238 22.94 3.12 -0.31
C ASP A 238 22.43 4.49 0.19
N LEU A 239 21.61 4.49 1.24
CA LEU A 239 21.09 5.69 1.88
C LEU A 239 21.72 5.87 3.26
N ASN A 240 22.33 7.03 3.49
CA ASN A 240 22.89 7.40 4.78
C ASN A 240 22.06 8.53 5.41
N PHE A 241 21.35 8.20 6.50
CA PHE A 241 20.49 9.14 7.22
C PHE A 241 21.25 9.86 8.32
N LEU A 242 21.11 11.18 8.39
CA LEU A 242 21.77 12.01 9.38
C LEU A 242 20.84 12.27 10.57
N PHE A 243 21.23 11.79 11.74
CA PHE A 243 20.70 12.27 13.01
C PHE A 243 21.37 13.60 13.35
N LEU A 244 20.84 14.68 12.77
CA LEU A 244 21.26 16.05 13.10
C LEU A 244 20.56 16.46 14.40
N LYS A 245 21.35 16.56 15.48
CA LYS A 245 20.86 16.85 16.82
C LYS A 245 21.20 18.27 17.23
N SER A 246 20.35 18.82 18.09
CA SER A 246 20.64 19.99 18.90
C SER A 246 19.92 19.81 20.21
N GLU A 247 20.67 19.71 21.31
CA GLU A 247 20.11 19.38 22.63
C GLU A 247 19.32 18.05 22.54
N ASP A 248 18.08 18.01 23.05
CA ASP A 248 17.21 16.83 23.00
C ASP A 248 16.36 16.74 21.72
N LYS A 249 16.65 17.58 20.71
CA LYS A 249 15.88 17.66 19.48
C LYS A 249 16.66 17.15 18.27
N ILE A 250 15.92 16.63 17.31
CA ILE A 250 16.41 16.18 16.02
C ILE A 250 15.72 16.93 14.89
N LEU A 251 16.48 17.25 13.83
CA LEU A 251 15.91 17.87 12.64
C LEU A 251 15.19 16.82 11.79
N LEU A 252 13.96 17.14 11.40
CA LEU A 252 13.25 16.46 10.34
C LEU A 252 12.95 17.41 9.18
N VAL A 253 12.99 16.86 7.98
CA VAL A 253 12.75 17.57 6.72
C VAL A 253 11.77 16.82 5.86
N LYS A 254 10.99 17.55 5.07
CA LYS A 254 10.06 17.01 4.08
C LYS A 254 10.33 17.70 2.75
N TYR A 255 10.75 16.90 1.77
CA TYR A 255 11.09 17.38 0.43
C TYR A 255 9.89 17.19 -0.49
N THR A 256 9.28 18.27 -0.95
CA THR A 256 8.10 18.18 -1.82
C THR A 256 8.43 17.77 -3.26
N THR A 257 9.71 17.77 -3.63
CA THR A 257 10.21 17.49 -4.99
C THR A 257 10.92 16.15 -5.15
N ARG A 258 11.36 15.51 -4.05
CA ARG A 258 12.10 14.23 -4.13
C ARG A 258 11.17 13.05 -4.47
N ARG A 259 11.77 11.99 -5.04
CA ARG A 259 11.08 10.70 -5.25
C ARG A 259 10.74 10.02 -3.91
N PHE A 260 11.70 9.96 -3.00
CA PHE A 260 11.53 9.29 -1.70
C PHE A 260 11.01 10.27 -0.65
N PHE A 261 10.12 9.80 0.22
CA PHE A 261 9.54 10.55 1.34
C PHE A 261 8.83 11.86 0.97
N LYS A 262 8.38 12.01 -0.28
CA LYS A 262 7.75 13.23 -0.80
C LYS A 262 6.63 13.82 0.08
N THR A 263 5.89 12.95 0.76
CA THR A 263 4.68 13.31 1.51
C THR A 263 4.86 13.27 3.03
N ILE A 264 6.02 12.89 3.54
CA ILE A 264 6.26 12.73 4.98
C ILE A 264 7.57 13.40 5.39
N TYR A 265 7.69 13.73 6.67
CA TYR A 265 8.98 14.11 7.24
C TYR A 265 9.90 12.89 7.36
N SER A 266 11.19 13.11 7.12
CA SER A 266 12.26 12.14 7.36
C SER A 266 13.47 12.83 7.97
N LEU A 267 14.41 12.04 8.49
CA LEU A 267 15.76 12.56 8.74
C LEU A 267 16.38 13.04 7.41
N PRO A 268 17.24 14.07 7.40
CA PRO A 268 18.06 14.39 6.24
C PRO A 268 18.87 13.16 5.83
N PHE A 269 19.03 12.92 4.53
CA PHE A 269 19.79 11.79 4.05
C PHE A 269 20.44 12.07 2.70
N ARG A 270 21.61 11.47 2.52
CA ARG A 270 22.30 11.40 1.23
C ARG A 270 22.18 10.03 0.60
N LEU A 271 22.41 10.02 -0.71
CA LEU A 271 22.63 8.79 -1.46
C LEU A 271 24.15 8.59 -1.59
N GLU A 272 24.62 7.35 -1.46
CA GLU A 272 26.03 7.00 -1.59
C GLU A 272 26.23 6.09 -2.81
N GLY A 273 27.36 6.26 -3.49
CA GLY A 273 27.73 5.45 -4.65
C GLY A 273 26.97 5.82 -5.93
N LYS A 274 26.94 4.92 -6.91
CA LYS A 274 26.31 5.16 -8.21
C LYS A 274 24.79 5.08 -8.11
N HIS A 275 24.09 6.18 -8.38
CA HIS A 275 22.63 6.21 -8.41
C HIS A 275 22.09 7.18 -9.48
N PRO A 276 20.83 7.00 -9.93
CA PRO A 276 20.23 7.85 -10.96
C PRO A 276 19.58 9.14 -10.41
N TYR A 277 19.65 9.37 -9.10
CA TYR A 277 18.97 10.49 -8.44
C TYR A 277 19.89 11.70 -8.24
N LYS A 278 19.32 12.90 -8.22
CA LYS A 278 20.05 14.14 -7.91
C LYS A 278 20.39 14.20 -6.41
N GLU A 279 21.60 14.61 -6.10
CA GLU A 279 22.07 14.90 -4.74
C GLU A 279 21.59 16.27 -4.26
N ASP A 280 21.57 16.46 -2.94
CA ASP A 280 21.12 17.71 -2.33
C ASP A 280 22.31 18.40 -1.66
N GLU A 281 22.76 19.47 -2.29
CA GLU A 281 23.97 20.21 -1.90
C GLU A 281 24.02 20.54 -0.41
N TRP A 282 22.92 21.01 0.19
CA TRP A 282 22.90 21.35 1.63
C TRP A 282 23.03 20.14 2.55
N VAL A 283 22.58 18.96 2.10
CA VAL A 283 22.80 17.72 2.85
C VAL A 283 24.25 17.31 2.72
N GLU A 284 24.82 17.39 1.52
CA GLU A 284 26.25 17.10 1.31
C GLU A 284 27.14 18.03 2.14
N GLU A 285 26.81 19.32 2.26
CA GLU A 285 27.49 20.27 3.15
C GLU A 285 27.49 19.79 4.62
N LEU A 286 26.39 19.20 5.10
CA LEU A 286 26.34 18.63 6.45
C LEU A 286 27.21 17.37 6.58
N PHE A 287 27.28 16.55 5.53
CA PHE A 287 28.13 15.35 5.51
C PHE A 287 29.62 15.67 5.36
N GLN A 288 29.99 16.87 4.90
CA GLN A 288 31.36 17.37 4.87
C GLN A 288 31.83 17.95 6.21
N ASN A 289 30.93 18.10 7.19
CA ASN A 289 31.28 18.62 8.51
C ASN A 289 32.24 17.66 9.23
N SER A 290 33.41 18.15 9.66
CA SER A 290 34.45 17.35 10.33
C SER A 290 34.00 16.71 11.64
N ARG A 291 32.90 17.20 12.25
CA ARG A 291 32.31 16.65 13.49
C ARG A 291 31.32 15.51 13.24
N ILE A 292 31.10 15.11 11.98
CA ILE A 292 30.17 14.02 11.68
C ILE A 292 30.72 12.68 12.15
N VAL A 293 29.90 11.94 12.89
CA VAL A 293 30.21 10.59 13.34
C VAL A 293 29.52 9.61 12.40
N SER A 294 30.30 9.00 11.50
CA SER A 294 29.77 8.01 10.55
C SER A 294 29.65 6.62 11.18
N ASN A 295 28.53 5.94 10.94
CA ASN A 295 28.33 4.58 11.41
C ASN A 295 28.57 3.54 10.31
N SER A 296 29.22 2.43 10.65
CA SER A 296 29.49 1.31 9.73
C SER A 296 28.39 0.25 9.72
N LEU A 297 27.52 0.21 10.73
CA LEU A 297 26.41 -0.74 10.75
C LEU A 297 25.42 -0.38 9.64
N GLN A 298 24.91 -1.43 9.01
CA GLN A 298 23.98 -1.33 7.90
C GLN A 298 22.83 -2.33 8.05
N THR A 299 21.68 -1.97 7.50
CA THR A 299 20.53 -2.89 7.41
C THR A 299 19.89 -2.81 6.04
N LYS A 300 19.34 -3.94 5.57
CA LYS A 300 18.67 -4.02 4.26
C LYS A 300 17.21 -3.58 4.35
N HIS A 301 16.73 -2.97 3.29
CA HIS A 301 15.34 -2.62 3.03
C HIS A 301 15.05 -2.76 1.53
N SER A 302 13.80 -2.93 1.14
CA SER A 302 13.43 -3.05 -0.27
C SER A 302 12.06 -2.45 -0.50
N ILE A 303 11.92 -1.69 -1.59
CA ILE A 303 10.65 -1.14 -2.06
C ILE A 303 10.57 -1.32 -3.56
N THR A 304 9.47 -1.86 -4.07
CA THR A 304 9.23 -2.02 -5.52
C THR A 304 10.43 -2.63 -6.27
N ASN A 305 11.24 -1.82 -6.96
CA ASN A 305 12.44 -2.21 -7.72
C ASN A 305 13.77 -1.66 -7.13
N HIS A 306 13.77 -1.26 -5.86
CA HIS A 306 14.93 -0.75 -5.14
C HIS A 306 15.37 -1.70 -4.04
N ARG A 307 16.65 -2.07 -4.07
CA ARG A 307 17.34 -2.73 -2.96
C ARG A 307 18.11 -1.64 -2.21
N ILE A 308 17.68 -1.37 -1.00
CA ILE A 308 18.16 -0.24 -0.22
C ILE A 308 19.02 -0.74 0.94
N ARG A 309 20.24 -0.24 1.03
CA ARG A 309 21.09 -0.37 2.20
C ARG A 309 20.95 0.89 3.03
N LEU A 310 20.54 0.75 4.27
CA LEU A 310 20.35 1.85 5.20
C LEU A 310 21.55 1.94 6.14
N LYS A 311 22.14 3.14 6.21
CA LYS A 311 23.18 3.55 7.17
C LYS A 311 22.70 4.80 7.92
N PHE A 312 23.43 5.18 8.95
CA PHE A 312 23.23 6.46 9.60
C PHE A 312 24.54 7.12 9.99
N SER A 313 24.50 8.43 10.09
CA SER A 313 25.55 9.26 10.70
C SER A 313 24.90 10.15 11.77
N GLU A 314 25.70 10.64 12.70
CA GLU A 314 25.25 11.58 13.74
C GLU A 314 26.06 12.88 13.66
N LEU A 315 25.40 14.02 13.87
CA LEU A 315 26.06 15.32 13.95
C LEU A 315 25.37 16.15 15.04
N GLU A 316 26.16 16.65 15.99
CA GLU A 316 25.68 17.59 17.02
C GLU A 316 25.88 19.02 16.53
N GLU A 317 24.78 19.75 16.37
CA GLU A 317 24.77 21.15 15.93
C GLU A 317 24.47 22.08 17.10
N LYS A 318 25.38 23.03 17.33
CA LYS A 318 25.23 24.05 18.38
C LYS A 318 24.60 25.33 17.83
N ASN A 319 24.64 25.55 16.51
CA ASN A 319 24.10 26.74 15.86
C ASN A 319 22.88 26.39 15.00
N VAL A 320 21.77 26.10 15.67
CA VAL A 320 20.47 25.80 15.03
C VAL A 320 20.04 26.92 14.08
N SER A 321 20.23 28.19 14.48
CA SER A 321 19.86 29.36 13.68
C SER A 321 20.52 29.38 12.29
N LYS A 322 21.76 28.91 12.18
CA LYS A 322 22.45 28.77 10.88
C LYS A 322 21.74 27.78 9.97
N ILE A 323 21.38 26.61 10.51
CA ILE A 323 20.67 25.55 9.76
C ILE A 323 19.29 26.04 9.33
N GLU A 324 18.53 26.63 10.24
CA GLU A 324 17.20 27.15 9.93
C GLU A 324 17.24 28.26 8.88
N LYS A 325 18.21 29.17 8.96
CA LYS A 325 18.37 30.24 7.95
C LYS A 325 18.62 29.67 6.56
N ASN A 326 19.47 28.64 6.46
CA ASN A 326 19.75 27.95 5.21
C ASN A 326 18.52 27.20 4.66
N LEU A 327 17.73 26.56 5.53
CA LEU A 327 16.51 25.85 5.15
C LEU A 327 15.36 26.79 4.76
N LYS A 328 15.18 27.92 5.48
CA LYS A 328 14.16 28.94 5.16
C LYS A 328 14.34 29.54 3.75
N GLN A 329 15.56 29.55 3.22
CA GLN A 329 15.82 29.98 1.84
C GLN A 329 15.35 28.96 0.78
N LYS A 330 15.05 27.72 1.18
CA LYS A 330 14.70 26.61 0.29
C LYS A 330 13.19 26.39 0.30
N LYS A 331 12.48 27.06 -0.61
CA LYS A 331 11.00 27.01 -0.72
C LYS A 331 10.39 25.60 -0.89
N HIS A 332 11.18 24.60 -1.28
CA HIS A 332 10.72 23.23 -1.52
C HIS A 332 10.99 22.27 -0.34
N ILE A 333 11.51 22.79 0.78
CA ILE A 333 11.82 22.02 1.99
C ILE A 333 11.01 22.58 3.15
N GLU A 334 10.15 21.75 3.70
CA GLU A 334 9.56 21.99 5.01
C GLU A 334 10.47 21.33 6.07
N PHE A 335 10.62 21.94 7.24
CA PHE A 335 11.44 21.37 8.31
C PHE A 335 10.82 21.62 9.68
N LYS A 336 11.18 20.77 10.65
CA LYS A 336 10.85 20.94 12.06
C LYS A 336 11.86 20.25 12.95
N TRP A 337 12.01 20.76 14.17
CA TRP A 337 12.75 20.11 15.23
C TRP A 337 11.78 19.38 16.15
N VAL A 338 12.03 18.10 16.40
CA VAL A 338 11.18 17.26 17.26
C VAL A 338 12.02 16.61 18.33
N HIS A 339 11.42 16.25 19.47
CA HIS A 339 12.15 15.48 20.48
C HIS A 339 12.55 14.11 19.93
N GLU A 340 13.71 13.59 20.35
CA GLU A 340 14.19 12.28 19.89
C GLU A 340 13.18 11.15 20.19
N SER A 341 12.43 11.26 21.31
CA SER A 341 11.34 10.35 21.67
C SER A 341 10.25 10.23 20.61
N ASP A 342 10.02 11.31 19.87
CA ASP A 342 8.89 11.44 18.94
C ASP A 342 9.29 11.02 17.52
N LEU A 343 10.55 10.62 17.29
CA LEU A 343 11.07 10.32 15.97
C LEU A 343 10.25 9.27 15.21
N LYS A 344 9.80 8.20 15.88
CA LYS A 344 8.96 7.18 15.21
C LYS A 344 7.61 7.73 14.79
N GLU A 345 7.12 8.73 15.53
CA GLU A 345 5.85 9.36 15.28
C GLU A 345 5.95 10.32 14.10
N GLU A 346 7.03 11.08 14.09
CA GLU A 346 7.23 12.20 13.17
C GLU A 346 7.94 11.80 11.88
N PHE A 347 8.65 10.67 11.88
CA PHE A 347 9.12 9.99 10.67
C PHE A 347 8.41 8.64 10.52
N PRO A 348 7.16 8.61 10.03
CA PRO A 348 6.29 7.45 10.16
C PRO A 348 6.49 6.46 8.99
N SER A 349 7.73 5.98 8.84
CA SER A 349 8.17 5.00 7.84
C SER A 349 8.74 3.76 8.53
N SER A 350 8.63 2.59 7.88
CA SER A 350 9.33 1.38 8.34
C SER A 350 10.86 1.56 8.44
N ILE A 351 11.41 2.56 7.74
CA ILE A 351 12.82 2.94 7.80
C ILE A 351 13.19 3.56 9.15
N SER A 352 12.35 4.40 9.76
CA SER A 352 12.67 5.03 11.06
C SER A 352 12.87 3.97 12.15
N GLY A 353 11.98 2.97 12.20
CA GLY A 353 12.11 1.83 13.10
C GLY A 353 13.38 1.00 12.87
N LYS A 354 13.80 0.83 11.60
CA LYS A 354 15.06 0.14 11.26
C LYS A 354 16.27 0.96 11.69
N LEU A 355 16.28 2.28 11.44
CA LEU A 355 17.37 3.18 11.84
C LEU A 355 17.53 3.24 13.35
N MET A 356 16.43 3.33 14.11
CA MET A 356 16.50 3.30 15.58
C MET A 356 17.05 1.98 16.12
N LYS A 357 16.63 0.84 15.56
CA LYS A 357 17.20 -0.46 15.93
C LYS A 357 18.70 -0.52 15.63
N LEU A 358 19.11 -0.01 14.48
CA LEU A 358 20.51 0.04 14.06
C LEU A 358 21.34 0.93 15.00
N ARG A 359 20.84 2.11 15.34
CA ARG A 359 21.47 3.05 16.26
C ARG A 359 21.56 2.51 17.69
N ASN A 360 20.52 1.83 18.18
CA ASN A 360 20.55 1.17 19.49
C ASN A 360 21.54 0.01 19.53
N LYS A 361 21.69 -0.74 18.42
CA LYS A 361 22.73 -1.77 18.31
C LYS A 361 24.12 -1.15 18.36
N ASN A 362 24.33 -0.02 17.70
CA ASN A 362 25.60 0.71 17.78
C ASN A 362 25.94 1.19 19.19
N LYS A 363 24.96 1.76 19.92
CA LYS A 363 25.16 2.19 21.32
C LYS A 363 25.56 1.03 22.25
N LYS A 364 25.19 -0.20 21.91
CA LYS A 364 25.56 -1.44 22.64
C LYS A 364 26.90 -2.04 22.19
N GLN A 365 27.52 -1.50 21.14
CA GLN A 365 28.84 -1.92 20.63
C GLN A 365 29.83 -0.74 20.62
N PRO A 366 30.09 -0.05 21.74
CA PRO A 366 31.21 0.87 21.78
C PRO A 366 32.50 0.04 21.80
N GLU A 367 33.27 0.12 20.71
CA GLU A 367 34.70 -0.24 20.62
C GLU A 367 35.07 -1.75 20.61
N LEU A 368 35.15 -2.30 19.41
CA LEU A 368 36.35 -3.03 18.97
C LEU A 368 36.93 -2.21 17.82
N LYS A 369 37.55 -1.07 18.15
CA LYS A 369 38.43 -0.35 17.23
C LYS A 369 39.84 -0.52 17.80
N LEU A 370 40.59 -1.46 17.21
CA LEU A 370 42.06 -1.46 17.25
C LEU A 370 42.57 -0.46 16.22
#